data_AF-A0A0P9T7M0-F1
#
_entry.id   AF-A0A0P9T7M0-F1
#
_cell.length_a   1.000
_cell.length_b   1.000
_cell.length_c   1.000
_cell.angle_alpha   90.00
_cell.angle_beta   90.00
_cell.angle_gamma   90.00
#
_symmetry.space_group_name_H-M   'P 1'
#
loop_
_entity.id
_entity.type
_entity.pdbx_description
1 polymer ?
#
loop_
_entity_poly.entity_id
_entity_poly.type
_entity_poly.pdbx_seq_one_letter_code
_entity_poly.pdbx_strand_id
1 'polypeptide(L)' 'SRLASDLDLALLPLISREVGLSEVIDIAPQLIAGQIRGRVVVDTGR' A
#
# COMPACT_ATOMS: atom_id res chain seq x y z
N SER A 1 11.84 -5.86 -16.39
CA SER A 1 11.35 -6.90 -15.48
C SER A 1 10.06 -7.45 -16.03
N ARG A 2 9.98 -8.77 -16.30
CA ARG A 2 8.78 -9.41 -16.90
C ARG A 2 7.49 -9.11 -16.14
N LEU A 3 7.57 -9.01 -14.81
CA LEU A 3 6.42 -8.75 -13.93
C LEU A 3 5.69 -7.43 -14.26
N ALA A 4 6.39 -6.41 -14.75
CA ALA A 4 5.76 -5.14 -15.13
C ALA A 4 5.18 -5.17 -16.55
N SER A 5 5.66 -6.09 -17.40
CA SER A 5 5.19 -6.28 -18.77
C SER A 5 3.98 -7.19 -18.85
N ASP A 6 3.92 -8.17 -17.94
CA ASP A 6 2.89 -9.23 -17.91
C ASP A 6 1.72 -8.89 -16.96
N LEU A 7 1.83 -7.81 -16.17
CA LEU A 7 0.82 -7.41 -15.19
C LEU A 7 0.11 -6.12 -15.61
N ASP A 8 -1.22 -6.14 -15.59
CA ASP A 8 -2.02 -4.93 -15.73
C ASP A 8 -1.92 -4.09 -14.45
N LEU A 9 -1.18 -2.98 -14.54
CA LEU A 9 -0.95 -2.07 -13.44
C LEU A 9 -2.24 -1.42 -12.93
N ALA A 10 -3.28 -1.31 -13.77
CA ALA A 10 -4.58 -0.77 -13.37
C ALA A 10 -5.31 -1.66 -12.36
N LEU A 11 -4.91 -2.93 -12.23
CA LEU A 11 -5.50 -3.86 -11.26
C LEU A 11 -4.78 -3.85 -9.90
N LEU A 12 -3.57 -3.27 -9.82
CA LEU A 12 -2.82 -3.18 -8.57
C LEU A 12 -3.54 -2.42 -7.45
N PRO A 13 -4.30 -1.33 -7.72
CA PRO A 13 -5.05 -0.63 -6.69
C PRO A 13 -6.09 -1.52 -5.99
N LEU A 14 -6.67 -2.50 -6.70
CA LEU A 14 -7.70 -3.41 -6.17
C LEU A 14 -7.18 -4.31 -5.04
N ILE A 15 -5.86 -4.48 -4.93
CA ILE A 15 -5.21 -5.34 -3.94
C ILE A 15 -4.36 -4.54 -2.93
N SER A 16 -4.56 -3.22 -2.87
CA SER A 16 -3.90 -2.34 -1.93
C SER A 16 -4.92 -1.60 -1.09
N ARG A 17 -4.55 -1.28 0.15
CA ARG A 17 -5.28 -0.29 0.93
C ARG A 17 -4.59 1.06 0.81
N GLU A 18 -5.38 2.11 0.66
CA GLU A 18 -4.90 3.48 0.64
C GLU A 18 -5.12 4.12 2.02
N VAL A 19 -4.15 4.90 2.48
CA VAL A 19 -4.23 5.68 3.72
C VAL A 19 -3.71 7.09 3.45
N GLY A 20 -4.23 8.07 4.17
CA GLY A 20 -3.67 9.42 4.18
C GLY A 20 -2.37 9.47 4.99
N LEU A 21 -1.54 10.48 4.70
CA LEU A 21 -0.29 10.70 5.43
C LEU A 21 -0.51 10.83 6.95
N SER A 22 -1.61 11.43 7.40
CA SER A 22 -1.93 11.57 8.83
C SER A 22 -2.13 10.24 9.55
N GLU A 23 -2.57 9.20 8.84
CA GLU A 23 -2.86 7.88 9.41
C GLU A 23 -1.58 7.02 9.54
N VAL A 24 -0.47 7.44 8.91
CA VAL A 24 0.80 6.68 8.88
C VAL A 24 1.35 6.43 10.28
N ILE A 25 1.23 7.40 11.18
CA ILE A 25 1.74 7.29 12.55
C ILE A 25 1.04 6.15 13.31
N ASP A 26 -0.25 5.93 13.06
CA ASP A 26 -1.04 4.90 13.73
C ASP A 26 -0.80 3.50 13.13
N ILE A 27 -0.56 3.42 11.82
CA ILE A 27 -0.37 2.13 11.12
C ILE A 27 1.07 1.62 11.13
N ALA A 28 2.08 2.49 11.27
CA ALA A 28 3.49 2.09 11.21
C ALA A 28 3.87 1.04 12.28
N PRO A 29 3.44 1.15 13.55
CA PRO A 29 3.72 0.12 14.56
C PRO A 29 3.10 -1.24 14.20
N GLN A 30 1.87 -1.23 13.67
CA GLN A 30 1.16 -2.44 13.25
C GLN A 30 1.84 -3.11 12.04
N LEU A 31 2.47 -2.32 11.16
CA LEU A 31 3.21 -2.80 10.01
C LEU A 31 4.48 -3.51 10.46
N ILE A 32 5.23 -2.89 11.37
CA ILE A 32 6.46 -3.45 11.96
C ILE A 32 6.13 -4.72 12.77
N ALA A 33 5.01 -4.75 13.47
CA ALA A 33 4.52 -5.91 14.20
C ALA A 33 3.98 -7.04 13.29
N GLY A 34 3.96 -6.85 11.96
CA GLY A 34 3.48 -7.85 11.00
C GLY A 34 1.96 -8.08 11.04
N GLN A 35 1.20 -7.17 11.66
CA GLN A 35 -0.26 -7.25 11.69
C GLN A 35 -0.87 -6.82 10.35
N ILE A 36 -0.18 -5.95 9.63
CA ILE A 36 -0.55 -5.54 8.28
C ILE A 36 0.17 -6.43 7.28
N ARG A 37 -0.60 -7.08 6.41
CA ARG A 37 -0.11 -7.91 5.32
C ARG A 37 -0.51 -7.30 3.98
N GLY A 38 0.32 -7.47 2.96
CA GLY A 38 0.07 -6.95 1.62
C GLY A 38 0.64 -5.54 1.41
N ARG A 39 -0.04 -4.74 0.59
CA ARG A 39 0.43 -3.43 0.14
C ARG A 39 -0.39 -2.31 0.75
N VAL A 40 0.29 -1.29 1.27
CA VAL A 40 -0.30 -0.03 1.72
C VAL A 40 0.23 1.09 0.84
N VAL A 41 -0.65 1.88 0.27
CA VAL A 41 -0.32 3.10 -0.49
C VAL A 41 -0.62 4.29 0.40
N VAL A 42 0.34 5.21 0.52
CA VAL A 42 0.16 6.45 1.29
C VAL A 42 -0.09 7.58 0.30
N ASP A 43 -1.24 8.21 0.39
CA ASP A 43 -1.53 9.46 -0.31
C ASP A 43 -0.91 10.63 0.46
N THR A 44 -0.03 11.38 -0.20
CA THR A 44 0.67 12.55 0.34
C THR A 44 0.12 13.87 -0.19
N GLY A 45 -0.84 13.83 -1.12
CA GLY A 45 -1.47 15.03 -1.70
C GLY A 45 -2.70 15.51 -0.94
N ARG A 46 -3.21 14.68 -0.02
CA ARG A 46 -4.30 14.94 0.91
C ARG A 46 -3.82 15.54 2.22
#